data_AF-A0A8H7RSG9-F1
#
_entry.id   AF-A0A8H7RSG9-F1
#
_cell.length_a   1.000
_cell.length_b   1.000
_cell.length_c   1.000
_cell.angle_alpha   90.00
_cell.angle_beta   90.00
_cell.angle_gamma   90.00
#
_symmetry.space_group_name_H-M   'P 1'
#
loop_
_entity.id
_entity.type
_entity.pdbx_description
1 polymer ?
#
loop_
_entity_poly.entity_id
_entity_poly.type
_entity_poly.pdbx_seq_one_letter_code
_entity_poly.pdbx_strand_id
1 'polypeptide(L)'
;MLDDWNNFRRQQPTILYKVDLASGNSQCLSEACLQVSVTYSNAVVETFEQRVMSYLYYMVQNTYMSMKPDQVKLIVKEYCYQYVCRGEPKWPASVALSDDLKLRIRNGCDSLRNHTTESISLKSLSASPGNYIRCFSYILLAYEEEHRNHSPFDIC
;
A
#
# COMPACT_ATOMS: atom_id res chain seq x y z
N MET A 1 -7.75 16.79 -15.28
CA MET A 1 -8.62 17.47 -14.30
C MET A 1 -8.74 18.98 -14.55
N LEU A 2 -7.64 19.75 -14.54
CA LEU A 2 -7.70 21.20 -14.87
C LEU A 2 -8.07 21.44 -16.36
N ASP A 3 -7.54 20.61 -17.26
CA ASP A 3 -7.80 20.71 -18.70
C ASP A 3 -9.24 20.34 -19.07
N ASP A 4 -9.81 19.34 -18.39
CA ASP A 4 -11.21 18.93 -18.55
C ASP A 4 -12.16 20.05 -18.10
N TRP A 5 -11.83 20.71 -16.98
CA TRP A 5 -12.56 21.88 -16.48
C TRP A 5 -12.50 23.07 -17.45
N ASN A 6 -11.32 23.32 -18.04
CA ASN A 6 -11.13 24.39 -19.01
C ASN A 6 -11.91 24.12 -20.32
N ASN A 7 -11.97 22.87 -20.78
CA ASN A 7 -12.76 22.48 -21.95
C ASN A 7 -14.27 22.60 -21.71
N PHE A 8 -14.75 22.16 -20.55
CA PHE A 8 -16.15 22.31 -20.16
C PHE A 8 -16.58 23.79 -20.10
N ARG A 9 -15.74 24.64 -19.50
CA ARG A 9 -15.99 26.09 -19.40
C ARG A 9 -16.05 26.79 -20.76
N ARG A 10 -15.29 26.33 -21.76
CA ARG A 10 -15.36 26.86 -23.14
C ARG A 10 -16.65 26.46 -23.85
N GLN A 11 -17.16 25.26 -23.61
CA GLN A 11 -18.37 24.75 -24.26
C GLN A 11 -19.66 25.31 -23.65
N GLN A 12 -19.62 25.75 -22.39
CA GLN A 12 -20.77 26.28 -21.66
C GLN A 12 -20.46 27.66 -21.03
N PRO A 13 -20.27 28.71 -21.83
CA PRO A 13 -19.79 30.02 -21.37
C PRO A 13 -20.78 30.76 -20.45
N THR A 14 -22.06 30.38 -20.49
CA THR A 14 -23.12 30.93 -19.63
C THR A 14 -23.27 30.21 -18.29
N ILE A 15 -22.65 29.05 -18.10
CA ILE A 15 -22.57 28.40 -16.79
C ILE A 15 -21.48 29.11 -15.98
N LEU A 16 -21.80 30.32 -15.52
CA LEU A 16 -21.10 30.93 -14.41
C LEU A 16 -21.53 30.19 -13.16
N TYR A 17 -20.63 29.41 -12.57
CA TYR A 17 -20.77 28.92 -11.20
C TYR A 17 -20.61 30.11 -10.24
N LYS A 18 -21.56 31.06 -10.28
CA LYS A 18 -21.74 32.08 -9.25
C LYS A 18 -22.70 31.51 -8.22
N VAL A 19 -22.19 30.57 -7.43
CA VAL A 19 -22.71 30.49 -6.07
C VAL A 19 -22.03 31.66 -5.37
N ASP A 20 -22.81 32.69 -5.04
CA ASP A 20 -22.41 33.60 -3.98
C ASP A 20 -22.32 32.73 -2.71
N LEU A 21 -21.16 32.11 -2.52
CA LEU A 21 -20.85 31.37 -1.31
C LEU A 21 -20.90 32.41 -0.21
N ALA A 22 -22.01 32.43 0.55
CA ALA A 22 -22.14 33.24 1.75
C ALA A 22 -20.83 33.11 2.54
N SER A 23 -20.20 34.25 2.86
CA SER A 23 -18.87 34.27 3.48
C SER A 23 -18.87 33.35 4.71
N GLY A 24 -18.12 32.25 4.63
CA GLY A 24 -18.16 31.16 5.62
C GLY A 24 -18.41 29.78 4.99
N ASN A 25 -19.28 29.66 3.98
CA ASN A 25 -19.57 28.37 3.34
C ASN A 25 -18.36 27.80 2.57
N SER A 26 -17.52 28.67 1.97
CA SER A 26 -16.27 28.22 1.36
C SER A 26 -15.23 27.82 2.41
N GLN A 27 -15.26 28.42 3.60
CA GLN A 27 -14.40 28.05 4.71
C GLN A 27 -14.81 26.69 5.28
N CYS A 28 -16.11 26.46 5.52
CA CYS A 28 -16.64 25.16 5.93
C CYS A 28 -16.31 24.06 4.92
N LEU A 29 -16.44 24.33 3.62
CA LEU A 29 -16.06 23.38 2.58
C LEU A 29 -14.55 23.11 2.58
N SER A 30 -13.72 24.16 2.71
CA SER A 30 -12.27 24.02 2.76
C SER A 30 -11.81 23.24 3.99
N GLU A 31 -12.41 23.49 5.15
CA GLU A 31 -12.17 22.76 6.40
C GLU A 31 -12.59 21.30 6.29
N ALA A 32 -13.77 21.02 5.71
CA ALA A 32 -14.22 19.65 5.47
C ALA A 32 -13.27 18.90 4.53
N CYS A 33 -12.83 19.53 3.43
CA CYS A 33 -11.84 18.96 2.52
C CYS A 33 -10.49 18.71 3.21
N LEU A 34 -10.02 19.66 4.02
CA LEU A 34 -8.80 19.51 4.81
C LEU A 34 -8.92 18.35 5.78
N GLN A 35 -10.03 18.26 6.52
CA GLN A 35 -10.29 17.20 7.48
C GLN A 35 -10.29 15.83 6.80
N VAL A 36 -11.01 15.68 5.68
CA VAL A 36 -11.01 14.43 4.89
C VAL A 36 -9.60 14.08 4.41
N SER A 37 -8.84 15.06 3.89
CA SER A 37 -7.47 14.85 3.42
C SER A 37 -6.53 14.40 4.55
N VAL A 38 -6.65 15.02 5.73
CA VAL A 38 -5.85 14.69 6.91
C VAL A 38 -6.23 13.30 7.44
N THR A 39 -7.53 13.03 7.60
CA THR A 39 -8.02 11.72 8.06
C THR A 39 -7.58 10.59 7.13
N TYR A 40 -7.70 10.78 5.81
CA TYR A 40 -7.26 9.78 4.84
C TYR A 40 -5.74 9.56 4.88
N SER A 41 -4.96 10.64 4.95
CA SER A 41 -3.49 10.55 5.03
C SER A 41 -3.03 9.84 6.30
N ASN A 42 -3.64 10.16 7.45
CA ASN A 42 -3.35 9.50 8.72
C ASN A 42 -3.68 8.01 8.65
N ALA A 43 -4.86 7.64 8.14
CA ALA A 43 -5.25 6.24 8.00
C ALA A 43 -4.30 5.45 7.10
N VAL A 44 -3.82 6.05 6.00
CA VAL A 44 -2.79 5.44 5.13
C VAL A 44 -1.51 5.19 5.91
N VAL A 45 -0.99 6.20 6.62
CA VAL A 45 0.26 6.10 7.36
C VAL A 45 0.16 5.07 8.49
N GLU A 46 -0.92 5.11 9.26
CA GLU A 46 -1.17 4.24 10.41
C GLU A 46 -1.33 2.77 10.01
N THR A 47 -1.94 2.49 8.86
CA THR A 47 -2.23 1.11 8.43
C THR A 47 -1.19 0.53 7.47
N PHE A 48 -0.25 1.34 6.97
CA PHE A 48 0.72 0.92 5.96
C PHE A 48 1.56 -0.26 6.41
N GLU A 49 2.26 -0.12 7.54
CA GLU A 49 3.17 -1.15 8.05
C GLU A 49 2.42 -2.45 8.29
N GLN A 50 1.28 -2.39 8.98
CA GLN A 50 0.46 -3.55 9.28
C GLN A 50 0.02 -4.29 8.01
N ARG A 51 -0.51 -3.57 7.01
CA ARG A 51 -0.98 -4.20 5.76
C ARG A 51 0.16 -4.85 4.96
N VAL A 52 1.29 -4.16 4.84
CA VAL A 52 2.47 -4.69 4.15
C VAL A 52 3.00 -5.92 4.88
N MET A 53 3.15 -5.85 6.21
CA MET A 53 3.62 -6.99 7.00
C MET A 53 2.67 -8.19 6.93
N SER A 54 1.35 -7.98 6.98
CA SER A 54 0.37 -9.06 6.84
C SER A 54 0.46 -9.74 5.48
N TYR A 55 0.58 -8.97 4.39
CA TYR A 55 0.76 -9.54 3.05
C TYR A 55 2.07 -10.32 2.92
N LEU A 56 3.18 -9.78 3.44
CA LEU A 56 4.47 -10.46 3.42
C LEU A 56 4.46 -11.74 4.26
N TYR A 57 3.80 -11.73 5.41
CA TYR A 57 3.60 -12.93 6.23
C TYR A 57 2.88 -14.02 5.44
N TYR A 58 1.78 -13.63 4.80
CA TYR A 58 0.98 -14.53 3.98
C TYR A 58 1.80 -15.15 2.83
N MET A 59 2.52 -14.32 2.09
CA MET A 59 3.40 -14.74 0.99
C MET A 59 4.50 -15.72 1.45
N VAL A 60 5.18 -15.41 2.56
CA VAL A 60 6.24 -16.29 3.11
C VAL A 60 5.66 -17.61 3.61
N GLN A 61 4.51 -17.58 4.30
CA GLN A 61 3.83 -18.80 4.77
C GLN A 61 3.43 -19.70 3.60
N ASN A 62 2.92 -19.15 2.51
CA ASN A 62 2.57 -19.95 1.32
C ASN A 62 3.80 -20.51 0.60
N THR A 63 4.90 -19.76 0.60
CA THR A 63 6.16 -20.22 0.01
C THR A 63 6.75 -21.41 0.79
N TYR A 64 6.51 -21.48 2.11
CA TYR A 64 6.97 -22.57 2.96
C TYR A 64 5.94 -22.93 4.04
N MET A 65 4.93 -23.71 3.66
CA MET A 65 3.76 -24.03 4.50
C MET A 65 4.11 -24.68 5.85
N SER A 66 5.21 -25.43 5.91
CA SER A 66 5.67 -26.10 7.14
C SER A 66 6.44 -25.18 8.11
N MET A 67 6.65 -23.91 7.76
CA MET A 67 7.34 -22.97 8.63
C MET A 67 6.52 -22.66 9.88
N LYS A 68 7.18 -22.56 11.05
CA LYS A 68 6.50 -22.12 12.27
C LYS A 68 6.13 -20.64 12.17
N PRO A 69 4.95 -20.22 12.68
CA PRO A 69 4.50 -18.83 12.63
C PRO A 69 5.52 -17.80 13.14
N ASP A 70 6.25 -18.12 14.23
CA ASP A 70 7.23 -17.19 14.80
C ASP A 70 8.47 -17.02 13.91
N GLN A 71 8.87 -18.05 13.17
CA GLN A 71 9.96 -17.96 12.19
C GLN A 71 9.53 -17.11 11.00
N VAL A 72 8.28 -17.25 10.54
CA VAL A 72 7.71 -16.42 9.47
C VAL A 72 7.69 -14.95 9.90
N LYS A 73 7.16 -14.65 11.10
CA LYS A 73 7.16 -13.27 11.65
C LYS A 73 8.56 -12.68 11.68
N LEU A 74 9.56 -13.47 12.09
CA LEU A 74 10.94 -13.02 12.17
C LEU A 74 11.53 -12.70 10.80
N ILE A 75 11.36 -13.58 9.81
CA ILE A 75 11.79 -13.35 8.42
C ILE A 75 11.09 -12.14 7.81
N VAL A 76 9.78 -11.99 8.05
CA VAL A 76 9.01 -10.86 7.54
C VAL A 76 9.57 -9.55 8.09
N LYS A 77 9.80 -9.49 9.40
CA LYS A 77 10.28 -8.28 10.07
C LYS A 77 11.73 -7.93 9.72
N GLU A 78 12.64 -8.89 9.79
CA GLU A 78 14.08 -8.64 9.64
C GLU A 78 14.55 -8.58 8.18
N TYR A 79 13.93 -9.37 7.30
CA TYR A 79 14.29 -9.43 5.89
C TYR A 79 13.25 -8.75 4.99
N CYS A 80 12.03 -9.28 4.92
CA CYS A 80 11.09 -8.95 3.84
C CYS A 80 10.65 -7.49 3.89
N TYR A 81 10.21 -7.02 5.06
CA TYR A 81 9.73 -5.65 5.24
C TYR A 81 10.87 -4.65 4.99
N GLN A 82 12.05 -4.91 5.55
CA GLN A 82 13.25 -4.09 5.30
C GLN A 82 13.61 -4.06 3.82
N TYR A 83 13.55 -5.20 3.13
CA TYR A 83 13.86 -5.29 1.71
C TYR A 83 12.89 -4.49 0.84
N VAL A 84 11.58 -4.64 1.07
CA VAL A 84 10.51 -3.90 0.35
C VAL A 84 10.59 -2.41 0.63
N CYS A 85 10.84 -2.03 1.88
CA CYS A 85 10.95 -0.63 2.29
C CYS A 85 12.32 0.01 2.00
N ARG A 86 13.22 -0.73 1.31
CA ARG A 86 14.60 -0.29 0.98
C ARG A 86 15.42 0.14 2.21
N GLY A 87 15.22 -0.54 3.33
CA GLY A 87 16.02 -0.44 4.55
C GLY A 87 17.22 -1.39 4.55
N GLU A 88 17.50 -2.01 5.71
CA GLU A 88 18.64 -2.95 5.88
C GLU A 88 18.16 -4.39 6.08
N PRO A 89 17.89 -5.15 5.00
CA PRO A 89 17.38 -6.51 5.09
C PRO A 89 18.45 -7.48 5.61
N LYS A 90 18.12 -8.24 6.67
CA LYS A 90 18.98 -9.23 7.29
C LYS A 90 18.23 -10.56 7.41
N TRP A 91 18.90 -11.65 7.03
CA TRP A 91 18.35 -12.98 7.26
C TRP A 91 18.49 -13.34 8.75
N PRO A 92 17.42 -13.83 9.40
CA PRO A 92 17.50 -14.21 10.80
C PRO A 92 18.47 -15.37 11.01
N ALA A 93 19.47 -15.18 11.88
CA ALA A 93 20.48 -16.21 12.16
C ALA A 93 19.89 -17.48 12.82
N SER A 94 18.75 -17.33 13.52
CA SER A 94 18.03 -18.41 14.19
C SER A 94 17.18 -19.28 13.25
N VAL A 95 17.06 -18.91 11.98
CA VAL A 95 16.24 -19.65 11.00
C VAL A 95 17.12 -20.21 9.90
N ALA A 96 17.28 -21.54 9.90
CA ALA A 96 17.98 -22.24 8.83
C ALA A 96 17.09 -22.28 7.57
N LEU A 97 17.49 -21.55 6.53
CA LEU A 97 16.84 -21.53 5.23
C LEU A 97 17.84 -21.96 4.14
N SER A 98 17.40 -22.81 3.23
CA SER A 98 18.15 -23.10 2.00
C SER A 98 18.23 -21.85 1.11
N ASP A 99 19.25 -21.78 0.25
CA ASP A 99 19.39 -20.64 -0.65
C ASP A 99 18.29 -20.59 -1.71
N ASP A 100 17.74 -21.74 -2.12
CA ASP A 100 16.54 -21.81 -2.97
C ASP A 100 15.34 -21.12 -2.31
N LEU A 101 15.09 -21.40 -1.02
CA LEU A 101 13.97 -20.80 -0.30
C LEU A 101 14.17 -19.29 -0.11
N LYS A 102 15.40 -18.86 0.20
CA LYS A 102 15.75 -17.43 0.26
C LYS A 102 15.50 -16.73 -1.07
N LEU A 103 15.82 -17.39 -2.19
CA LEU A 103 15.58 -16.86 -3.53
C LEU A 103 14.09 -16.73 -3.83
N ARG A 104 13.27 -17.74 -3.51
CA ARG A 104 11.81 -17.67 -3.68
C ARG A 104 11.18 -16.54 -2.88
N ILE A 105 11.56 -16.40 -1.61
CA ILE A 105 11.09 -15.31 -0.73
C ILE A 105 11.49 -13.96 -1.33
N ARG A 106 12.75 -13.80 -1.77
CA ARG A 106 13.21 -12.56 -2.41
C ARG A 106 12.39 -12.22 -3.64
N ASN A 107 12.19 -13.18 -4.54
CA ASN A 107 11.40 -12.99 -5.76
C ASN A 107 9.95 -12.58 -5.44
N GLY A 108 9.34 -13.17 -4.40
CA GLY A 108 8.03 -12.75 -3.91
C GLY A 108 8.01 -11.32 -3.38
N CYS A 109 9.07 -10.87 -2.71
CA CYS A 109 9.21 -9.49 -2.26
C CYS A 109 9.47 -8.49 -3.39
N ASP A 110 10.13 -8.91 -4.49
CA ASP A 110 10.47 -8.02 -5.60
C ASP A 110 9.23 -7.39 -6.23
N SER A 111 8.14 -8.15 -6.37
CA SER A 111 6.88 -7.62 -6.89
C SER A 111 6.39 -6.41 -6.10
N LEU A 112 6.43 -6.48 -4.76
CA LEU A 112 6.02 -5.37 -3.90
C LEU A 112 7.05 -4.23 -3.88
N ARG A 113 8.34 -4.58 -3.87
CA ARG A 113 9.44 -3.61 -3.88
C ARG A 113 9.48 -2.77 -5.16
N ASN A 114 9.04 -3.30 -6.29
CA ASN A 114 8.96 -2.54 -7.54
C ASN A 114 7.92 -1.41 -7.49
N HIS A 115 6.97 -1.48 -6.56
CA HIS A 115 6.00 -0.42 -6.31
C HIS A 115 6.49 0.64 -5.32
N THR A 116 7.70 0.49 -4.77
CA THR A 116 8.34 1.44 -3.85
C THR A 116 9.59 2.01 -4.51
N THR A 117 9.60 3.30 -4.85
CA THR A 117 10.75 3.93 -5.53
C THR A 117 11.82 4.42 -4.56
N GLU A 118 11.43 4.73 -3.32
CA GLU A 118 12.26 5.34 -2.30
C GLU A 118 12.21 4.56 -0.98
N SER A 119 13.13 4.88 -0.08
CA SER A 119 13.09 4.34 1.27
C SER A 119 11.80 4.78 1.98
N ILE A 120 11.11 3.80 2.54
CA ILE A 120 9.88 4.02 3.27
C ILE A 120 10.22 4.24 4.73
N SER A 121 9.86 5.41 5.21
CA SER A 121 9.94 5.82 6.61
C SER A 121 8.64 6.51 6.97
N LEU A 122 8.33 6.62 8.26
CA LEU A 122 7.17 7.39 8.71
C LEU A 122 7.18 8.81 8.13
N LYS A 123 8.37 9.44 8.06
CA LYS A 123 8.57 10.77 7.49
C LYS A 123 8.22 10.82 6.00
N SER A 124 8.69 9.87 5.20
CA SER A 124 8.41 9.83 3.75
C SER A 124 6.97 9.39 3.45
N LEU A 125 6.37 8.54 4.29
CA LEU A 125 4.96 8.17 4.25
C LEU A 125 4.06 9.37 4.50
N SER A 126 4.29 10.12 5.57
CA SER A 126 3.49 11.31 5.91
C SER A 126 3.68 12.46 4.93
N ALA A 127 4.87 12.62 4.34
CA ALA A 127 5.14 13.69 3.39
C ALA A 127 4.46 13.46 2.03
N SER A 128 4.26 12.21 1.61
CA SER A 128 3.70 11.89 0.30
C SER A 128 2.93 10.55 0.31
N PRO A 129 1.82 10.45 1.06
CA PRO A 129 1.07 9.19 1.20
C PRO A 129 0.56 8.66 -0.15
N GLY A 130 0.31 9.56 -1.11
CA GLY A 130 -0.10 9.21 -2.47
C GLY A 130 0.89 8.32 -3.22
N ASN A 131 2.20 8.40 -2.91
CA ASN A 131 3.22 7.58 -3.57
C ASN A 131 3.09 6.10 -3.25
N TYR A 132 2.40 5.77 -2.16
CA TYR A 132 2.28 4.41 -1.64
C TYR A 132 0.93 3.75 -1.99
N ILE A 133 0.02 4.50 -2.63
CA ILE A 133 -1.27 3.97 -3.11
C ILE A 133 -1.03 2.78 -4.05
N ARG A 134 -0.02 2.84 -4.93
CA ARG A 134 0.33 1.75 -5.84
C ARG A 134 0.68 0.46 -5.10
N CYS A 135 1.36 0.56 -3.96
CA CYS A 135 1.70 -0.58 -3.11
C CYS A 135 0.44 -1.25 -2.54
N PHE A 136 -0.50 -0.45 -2.01
CA PHE A 136 -1.77 -0.98 -1.53
C PHE A 136 -2.65 -1.57 -2.64
N SER A 137 -2.74 -0.90 -3.79
CA SER A 137 -3.49 -1.40 -4.94
C SER A 137 -2.94 -2.75 -5.38
N TYR A 138 -1.62 -2.94 -5.40
CA TYR A 138 -1.01 -4.23 -5.70
C TYR A 138 -1.40 -5.31 -4.69
N ILE A 139 -1.33 -5.02 -3.38
CA ILE A 139 -1.72 -5.98 -2.33
C ILE A 139 -3.19 -6.40 -2.49
N LEU A 140 -4.08 -5.44 -2.76
CA LEU A 140 -5.50 -5.74 -2.97
C LEU A 140 -5.72 -6.59 -4.21
N LEU A 141 -5.08 -6.26 -5.34
CA LEU A 141 -5.18 -7.03 -6.57
C LEU A 141 -4.66 -8.46 -6.39
N ALA A 142 -3.56 -8.64 -5.65
CA ALA A 142 -3.02 -9.97 -5.36
C ALA A 142 -4.00 -10.83 -4.55
N TYR A 143 -4.65 -10.26 -3.53
CA TYR A 143 -5.69 -10.97 -2.78
C TYR A 143 -6.92 -11.28 -3.63
N GLU A 144 -7.36 -10.35 -4.46
CA GLU A 144 -8.50 -10.58 -5.35
C GLU A 144 -8.20 -11.66 -6.39
N GLU A 145 -7.00 -11.65 -6.98
CA GLU A 145 -6.60 -12.67 -7.95
C GLU A 145 -6.55 -14.05 -7.31
N GLU A 146 -6.00 -14.15 -6.12
CA GLU A 146 -6.00 -15.40 -5.40
C GLU A 146 -7.41 -15.86 -5.00
N HIS A 147 -8.28 -14.97 -4.50
CA HIS A 147 -9.67 -15.32 -4.24
C HIS A 147 -10.42 -15.75 -5.50
N ARG A 148 -10.08 -15.20 -6.67
CA ARG A 148 -10.63 -15.66 -7.96
C ARG A 148 -10.11 -17.04 -8.36
N ASN A 149 -8.85 -17.34 -8.02
CA ASN A 149 -8.19 -18.59 -8.36
C ASN A 149 -8.51 -19.73 -7.38
N HIS A 150 -8.81 -19.42 -6.12
CA HIS A 150 -9.42 -20.35 -5.17
C HIS A 150 -10.87 -20.56 -5.57
N SER A 151 -11.14 -21.66 -6.27
CA SER A 151 -12.50 -22.10 -6.52
C SER A 151 -13.16 -22.43 -5.18
N PRO A 152 -14.45 -22.09 -4.94
CA PRO A 152 -15.18 -22.53 -3.74
C PRO A 152 -15.28 -24.06 -3.58
N PHE A 153 -14.72 -24.83 -4.52
CA PHE A 153 -14.64 -26.29 -4.51
C PHE A 153 -13.25 -26.86 -4.16
N ASP A 154 -12.24 -26.03 -3.85
CA ASP A 154 -10.90 -26.50 -3.46
C ASP A 154 -10.82 -26.83 -1.95
N ILE A 155 -11.72 -27.69 -1.49
CA ILE A 155 -11.56 -28.44 -0.24
C ILE A 155 -11.57 -29.92 -0.63
N CYS A 156 -10.42 -30.57 -0.54
CA CYS A 156 -10.31 -32.02 -0.42
C CYS A 156 -9.84 -32.36 0.99
#